data_AF-A0A502F2L5-F1
#
_entry.id   AF-A0A502F2L5-F1
#
_cell.length_a   1.000
_cell.length_b   1.000
_cell.length_c   1.000
_cell.angle_alpha   90.00
_cell.angle_beta   90.00
_cell.angle_gamma   90.00
#
_symmetry.space_group_name_H-M   'P 1'
#
loop_
_entity.id
_entity.type
_entity.pdbx_description
1 polymer ?
#
loop_
_entity_poly.entity_id
_entity_poly.type
_entity_poly.pdbx_seq_one_letter_code
_entity_poly.pdbx_strand_id
1 'polypeptide(L)'
;MPTSGLEVVSREAGADGYWSRILLPAICAAALLLGPAPSARAQPRSLQAAPPAAVEAAGVTRLVVGDKLRVNVFERLADSEDRWANQQRPSRPDTSFYLHQGLSGEFVVRSDGRISVPLLGTFAAAGRDLGELGADITAAFERLIGRRGSASVDLAARQPIYVLGAVRTPGPYPYEAGLTPLHAIALAGGLRVQEIDRGAAVEAVRELGRSEISTRRLQITLAKAAVLRAEQLGEPPAVPAELAQLVGHAPAEALLAEAVAAREPLIRARQERDRAITAAIESAGKSLKATRDRLAPVRANVAQRRARLEGIQALYQNGNAHRVTLAQAQSELAEASDREAGIQTTMAEAERQLTTLELERTRMLGEIVAATEADLATLTREIDDLSGNLASGLRVGSLFRTVLDVPDGEMPLRFEVVRKSQGGAEVLLATPTMTLEPGDLVRLLDAPGPPPRTAAVPERAGPPARLTGLLGTAPLTPR
;
A
#
# COMPACT_ATOMS: atom_id res chain seq x y z
N MET A 1 27.83 64.66 -5.86
CA MET A 1 27.49 65.71 -4.87
C MET A 1 26.84 66.84 -5.66
N PRO A 2 25.63 67.34 -5.34
CA PRO A 2 24.79 67.22 -4.11
C PRO A 2 23.55 66.29 -4.30
N THR A 3 23.05 65.55 -3.29
CA THR A 3 21.87 65.79 -2.38
C THR A 3 20.59 66.24 -3.12
N SER A 4 19.37 65.68 -2.98
CA SER A 4 18.64 65.14 -1.81
C SER A 4 17.22 64.67 -2.24
N GLY A 5 16.57 63.77 -1.47
CA GLY A 5 15.12 63.43 -1.52
C GLY A 5 14.86 61.92 -1.76
N LEU A 6 14.76 61.02 -0.78
CA LEU A 6 13.68 60.79 0.21
C LEU A 6 12.27 60.70 -0.39
N GLU A 7 11.83 59.48 -0.71
CA GLU A 7 10.42 59.08 -0.56
C GLU A 7 10.34 57.57 -0.31
N VAL A 8 10.01 57.22 0.94
CA VAL A 8 9.72 55.87 1.41
C VAL A 8 8.21 55.68 1.26
N VAL A 9 7.80 54.78 0.38
CA VAL A 9 6.40 54.36 0.27
C VAL A 9 6.16 53.23 1.26
N SER A 10 5.64 53.58 2.42
CA SER A 10 5.06 52.67 3.40
C SER A 10 3.76 52.09 2.84
N ARG A 11 3.69 50.77 2.66
CA ARG A 11 2.43 50.05 2.43
C ARG A 11 2.13 49.22 3.67
N GLU A 12 1.31 49.79 4.55
CA GLU A 12 0.55 49.03 5.54
C GLU A 12 -0.44 48.14 4.80
N ALA A 13 -0.43 46.84 5.09
CA ALA A 13 -1.52 45.93 4.78
C ALA A 13 -1.69 44.97 5.96
N GLY A 14 -2.90 45.04 6.54
CA GLY A 14 -3.28 44.48 7.82
C GLY A 14 -3.14 42.97 7.94
N ALA A 15 -2.65 42.57 9.11
CA ALA A 15 -2.91 41.27 9.69
C ALA A 15 -4.32 41.29 10.28
N ASP A 16 -5.21 40.42 9.79
CA ASP A 16 -6.41 40.02 10.52
C ASP A 16 -6.68 38.54 10.31
N GLY A 17 -6.72 37.82 11.43
CA GLY A 17 -6.84 36.38 11.52
C GLY A 17 -8.23 35.88 11.12
N TYR A 18 -8.25 34.80 10.34
CA TYR A 18 -9.47 34.18 9.85
C TYR A 18 -9.44 32.65 9.98
N TRP A 19 -9.00 32.11 11.13
CA TRP A 19 -9.27 30.70 11.47
C TRP A 19 -9.48 30.54 12.98
N SER A 20 -10.64 31.00 13.46
CA SER A 20 -11.16 30.56 14.76
C SER A 20 -12.68 30.49 14.70
N ARG A 21 -13.27 29.50 15.39
CA ARG A 21 -14.67 29.00 15.39
C ARG A 21 -14.79 27.77 14.48
N ILE A 22 -14.95 26.56 15.02
CA ILE A 22 -16.21 26.08 15.64
C ILE A 22 -15.93 24.89 16.59
N LEU A 23 -16.40 25.01 17.84
CA LEU A 23 -16.83 24.00 18.85
C LEU A 23 -17.54 24.88 19.92
N LEU A 24 -18.72 24.65 20.52
CA LEU A 24 -19.42 23.45 21.02
C LEU A 24 -20.88 23.89 21.44
N PRO A 25 -21.73 23.10 22.15
CA PRO A 25 -23.11 22.72 21.79
C PRO A 25 -24.24 23.51 22.52
N ALA A 26 -25.51 23.23 22.18
CA ALA A 26 -26.67 23.66 22.99
C ALA A 26 -27.76 22.57 23.10
N ILE A 27 -28.23 22.42 24.35
CA ILE A 27 -29.22 21.48 24.90
C ILE A 27 -30.56 22.23 25.10
N CYS A 28 -31.67 21.46 25.22
CA CYS A 28 -33.04 21.76 25.72
C CYS A 28 -34.12 21.77 24.61
N ALA A 29 -35.09 20.85 24.54
CA ALA A 29 -36.13 20.38 25.48
C ALA A 29 -37.50 21.06 25.22
N ALA A 30 -38.47 20.32 24.68
CA ALA A 30 -39.92 20.50 24.91
C ALA A 30 -40.74 19.30 24.37
N ALA A 31 -41.45 18.64 25.28
CA ALA A 31 -42.54 17.68 25.07
C ALA A 31 -43.88 18.46 24.84
N LEU A 32 -45.07 17.95 24.49
CA LEU A 32 -45.76 16.64 24.50
C LEU A 32 -47.16 16.89 23.88
N LEU A 33 -47.77 15.97 23.13
CA LEU A 33 -49.23 15.67 23.16
C LEU A 33 -49.55 14.36 22.40
N LEU A 34 -50.46 13.57 23.01
CA LEU A 34 -50.72 12.13 22.86
C LEU A 34 -51.91 11.80 21.93
N GLY A 35 -51.87 10.60 21.30
CA GLY A 35 -53.05 9.89 20.75
C GLY A 35 -52.66 8.58 20.02
N PRO A 36 -53.17 7.37 20.37
CA PRO A 36 -52.54 6.08 20.03
C PRO A 36 -53.21 5.29 18.89
N ALA A 37 -52.41 4.52 18.13
CA ALA A 37 -52.85 3.47 17.19
C ALA A 37 -51.71 2.41 17.00
N PRO A 38 -52.00 1.18 16.52
CA PRO A 38 -51.47 -0.06 17.09
C PRO A 38 -50.08 -0.50 16.61
N SER A 39 -49.48 -1.32 17.47
CA SER A 39 -48.14 -1.87 17.50
C SER A 39 -47.74 -2.72 16.28
N ALA A 40 -46.85 -2.19 15.43
CA ALA A 40 -46.00 -2.98 14.55
C ALA A 40 -44.55 -2.57 14.80
N ARG A 41 -43.83 -3.35 15.62
CA ARG A 41 -42.38 -3.17 15.87
C ARG A 41 -41.61 -3.55 14.61
N ALA A 42 -41.29 -2.56 13.76
CA ALA A 42 -40.19 -2.64 12.81
C ALA A 42 -38.89 -2.27 13.55
N GLN A 43 -38.05 -3.26 13.83
CA GLN A 43 -36.72 -3.07 14.39
C GLN A 43 -35.81 -2.35 13.37
N PRO A 44 -34.83 -1.55 13.83
CA PRO A 44 -33.83 -0.97 12.94
C PRO A 44 -33.07 -2.10 12.23
N ARG A 45 -33.01 -2.02 10.90
CA ARG A 45 -32.09 -2.81 10.07
C ARG A 45 -30.67 -2.48 10.55
N SER A 46 -30.18 -3.28 11.50
CA SER A 46 -28.76 -3.55 11.62
C SER A 46 -28.26 -3.88 10.23
N LEU A 47 -27.20 -3.18 9.80
CA LEU A 47 -26.37 -3.60 8.66
C LEU A 47 -26.05 -5.07 8.87
N GLN A 48 -26.83 -5.91 8.20
CA GLN A 48 -26.66 -7.33 8.17
C GLN A 48 -25.33 -7.51 7.44
N ALA A 49 -24.30 -7.82 8.22
CA ALA A 49 -23.08 -8.39 7.70
C ALA A 49 -23.48 -9.38 6.62
N ALA A 50 -22.85 -9.25 5.46
CA ALA A 50 -22.96 -10.24 4.40
C ALA A 50 -22.90 -11.63 5.06
N PRO A 51 -23.77 -12.58 4.66
CA PRO A 51 -23.72 -13.92 5.21
C PRO A 51 -22.26 -14.36 5.19
N PRO A 52 -21.72 -14.94 6.28
CA PRO A 52 -20.38 -15.49 6.20
C PRO A 52 -20.41 -16.39 4.98
N ALA A 53 -19.56 -16.05 3.99
CA ALA A 53 -19.24 -16.93 2.88
C ALA A 53 -19.15 -18.31 3.50
N ALA A 54 -20.01 -19.21 3.04
CA ALA A 54 -20.14 -20.53 3.61
C ALA A 54 -18.72 -21.04 3.83
N VAL A 55 -18.35 -21.16 5.10
CA VAL A 55 -17.21 -21.96 5.47
C VAL A 55 -17.67 -23.35 5.08
N GLU A 56 -17.40 -23.71 3.81
CA GLU A 56 -17.62 -25.03 3.29
C GLU A 56 -17.02 -25.96 4.32
N ALA A 57 -17.90 -26.79 4.88
CA ALA A 57 -17.53 -27.78 5.86
C ALA A 57 -16.27 -28.49 5.37
N ALA A 58 -15.29 -28.56 6.27
CA ALA A 58 -14.08 -29.36 6.10
C ALA A 58 -14.39 -30.64 5.31
N GLY A 59 -13.69 -30.79 4.17
CA GLY A 59 -14.13 -31.56 3.03
C GLY A 59 -14.52 -33.01 3.33
N VAL A 60 -15.78 -33.32 3.05
CA VAL A 60 -16.19 -34.70 2.76
C VAL A 60 -15.58 -35.06 1.41
N THR A 61 -14.50 -35.83 1.43
CA THR A 61 -13.81 -36.25 0.22
C THR A 61 -14.61 -37.35 -0.45
N ARG A 62 -15.48 -36.96 -1.39
CA ARG A 62 -16.20 -37.93 -2.21
C ARG A 62 -15.23 -38.63 -3.14
N LEU A 63 -15.28 -39.95 -3.13
CA LEU A 63 -14.46 -40.79 -4.00
C LEU A 63 -14.95 -40.72 -5.44
N VAL A 64 -14.03 -40.62 -6.39
CA VAL A 64 -14.31 -40.56 -7.83
C VAL A 64 -13.78 -41.83 -8.50
N VAL A 65 -14.37 -42.18 -9.65
CA VAL A 65 -13.88 -43.26 -10.50
C VAL A 65 -12.42 -43.00 -10.87
N GLY A 66 -11.55 -44.01 -10.71
CA GLY A 66 -10.12 -43.89 -10.96
C GLY A 66 -9.25 -43.55 -9.73
N ASP A 67 -9.85 -43.25 -8.58
CA ASP A 67 -9.11 -43.07 -7.32
C ASP A 67 -8.46 -44.39 -6.87
N LYS A 68 -7.22 -44.30 -6.40
CA LYS A 68 -6.48 -45.39 -5.77
C LYS A 68 -6.65 -45.31 -4.26
N LEU A 69 -7.17 -46.35 -3.65
CA LEU A 69 -7.43 -46.46 -2.22
C LEU A 69 -6.50 -47.52 -1.63
N ARG A 70 -5.90 -47.21 -0.49
CA ARG A 70 -5.19 -48.19 0.33
C ARG A 70 -6.13 -48.65 1.43
N VAL A 71 -6.45 -49.94 1.43
CA VAL A 71 -7.31 -50.55 2.43
C VAL A 71 -6.44 -51.40 3.34
N ASN A 72 -6.47 -51.15 4.64
CA ASN A 72 -5.78 -51.92 5.66
C ASN A 72 -6.81 -52.54 6.60
N VAL A 73 -6.86 -53.87 6.67
CA VAL A 73 -7.82 -54.60 7.50
C VAL A 73 -7.11 -55.21 8.70
N PHE A 74 -7.51 -54.78 9.88
CA PHE A 74 -6.96 -55.23 11.15
C PHE A 74 -7.94 -56.17 11.85
N GLU A 75 -7.48 -57.34 12.28
CA GLU A 75 -8.20 -58.17 13.24
C GLU A 75 -7.80 -57.78 14.65
N ARG A 76 -8.80 -57.72 15.52
CA ARG A 76 -8.57 -57.53 16.94
C ARG A 76 -8.40 -58.88 17.63
N LEU A 77 -7.18 -59.20 18.04
CA LEU A 77 -6.96 -60.31 18.96
C LEU A 77 -7.39 -59.88 20.37
N ALA A 78 -8.23 -60.69 20.99
CA ALA A 78 -8.43 -60.61 22.43
C ALA A 78 -7.36 -61.49 23.07
N ASP A 79 -6.39 -60.89 23.74
CA ASP A 79 -5.50 -61.66 24.61
C ASP A 79 -6.34 -62.23 25.74
N SER A 80 -6.59 -63.54 25.70
CA SER A 80 -7.21 -64.28 26.80
C SER A 80 -6.19 -64.84 27.80
N GLU A 81 -4.91 -64.50 27.65
CA GLU A 81 -3.85 -64.90 28.58
C GLU A 81 -3.50 -63.75 29.53
N ASP A 82 -4.28 -63.66 30.61
CA ASP A 82 -3.81 -63.32 31.97
C ASP A 82 -5.01 -63.01 32.88
N ARG A 83 -5.74 -64.06 33.31
CA ARG A 83 -6.74 -63.91 34.38
C ARG A 83 -6.13 -63.79 35.78
N TRP A 84 -4.81 -63.96 35.93
CA TRP A 84 -4.17 -64.04 37.24
C TRP A 84 -3.26 -62.85 37.63
N ALA A 85 -3.08 -61.84 36.76
CA ALA A 85 -2.11 -60.76 37.04
C ALA A 85 -2.68 -59.34 37.22
N ASN A 86 -3.98 -59.08 37.03
CA ASN A 86 -4.47 -57.70 36.96
C ASN A 86 -5.60 -57.39 37.96
N GLN A 87 -5.25 -57.24 39.24
CA GLN A 87 -6.15 -56.69 40.27
C GLN A 87 -5.82 -55.25 40.69
N GLN A 88 -4.73 -54.64 40.17
CA GLN A 88 -4.20 -53.39 40.76
C GLN A 88 -3.74 -52.31 39.77
N ARG A 89 -4.17 -52.31 38.50
CA ARG A 89 -4.01 -51.14 37.62
C ARG A 89 -5.30 -50.85 36.82
N PRO A 90 -5.69 -49.57 36.64
CA PRO A 90 -6.76 -49.22 35.70
C PRO A 90 -6.31 -49.63 34.30
N SER A 91 -6.97 -50.66 33.77
CA SER A 91 -6.55 -51.40 32.58
C SER A 91 -6.65 -50.54 31.32
N ARG A 92 -5.53 -50.31 30.64
CA ARG A 92 -5.57 -50.16 29.17
C ARG A 92 -5.79 -51.57 28.60
N PRO A 93 -6.76 -51.81 27.71
CA PRO A 93 -6.80 -53.07 27.00
C PRO A 93 -5.58 -53.11 26.08
N ASP A 94 -4.63 -54.01 26.33
CA ASP A 94 -3.57 -54.35 25.38
C ASP A 94 -4.25 -55.04 24.19
N THR A 95 -4.73 -54.21 23.27
CA THR A 95 -5.46 -54.64 22.10
C THR A 95 -4.42 -54.84 21.01
N SER A 96 -3.97 -56.08 20.83
CA SER A 96 -3.08 -56.42 19.72
C SER A 96 -3.89 -56.45 18.42
N PHE A 97 -3.44 -55.68 17.44
CA PHE A 97 -4.04 -55.62 16.10
C PHE A 97 -3.15 -56.40 15.13
N TYR A 98 -3.75 -57.34 14.40
CA TYR A 98 -3.07 -58.09 13.35
C TYR A 98 -3.53 -57.61 11.98
N LEU A 99 -2.59 -57.15 11.14
CA LEU A 99 -2.87 -56.71 9.77
C LEU A 99 -3.02 -57.92 8.84
N HIS A 100 -4.19 -58.09 8.25
CA HIS A 100 -4.47 -59.14 7.28
C HIS A 100 -3.89 -58.79 5.91
N GLN A 101 -2.66 -59.24 5.63
CA GLN A 101 -1.96 -58.99 4.36
C GLN A 101 -2.72 -59.51 3.13
N GLY A 102 -3.56 -60.54 3.28
CA GLY A 102 -4.37 -61.08 2.17
C GLY A 102 -5.61 -60.26 1.83
N LEU A 103 -6.04 -59.36 2.72
CA LEU A 103 -7.21 -58.48 2.57
C LEU A 103 -6.83 -57.01 2.46
N SER A 104 -5.57 -56.69 2.77
CA SER A 104 -5.01 -55.34 2.77
C SER A 104 -4.21 -55.12 1.50
N GLY A 105 -4.33 -53.95 0.90
CA GLY A 105 -3.68 -53.65 -0.36
C GLY A 105 -4.17 -52.35 -0.99
N GLU A 106 -3.67 -52.09 -2.19
CA GLU A 106 -4.10 -50.94 -3.00
C GLU A 106 -5.13 -51.37 -4.04
N PHE A 107 -6.28 -50.69 -4.04
CA PHE A 107 -7.42 -50.97 -4.89
C PHE A 107 -7.81 -49.72 -5.66
N VAL A 108 -8.17 -49.89 -6.93
CA VAL A 108 -8.61 -48.78 -7.79
C VAL A 108 -10.12 -48.81 -7.92
N VAL A 109 -10.76 -47.65 -7.81
CA VAL A 109 -12.19 -47.50 -8.10
C VAL A 109 -12.39 -47.73 -9.61
N ARG A 110 -13.06 -48.84 -9.95
CA ARG A 110 -13.31 -49.24 -11.34
C ARG A 110 -14.37 -48.35 -12.00
N SER A 111 -14.52 -48.48 -13.32
CA SER A 111 -15.48 -47.70 -14.13
C SER A 111 -16.94 -47.87 -13.72
N ASP A 112 -17.27 -48.96 -13.04
CA ASP A 112 -18.58 -49.24 -12.43
C ASP A 112 -18.77 -48.55 -11.07
N GLY A 113 -17.79 -47.77 -10.61
CA GLY A 113 -17.80 -47.07 -9.33
C GLY A 113 -17.56 -47.98 -8.11
N ARG A 114 -17.09 -49.21 -8.33
CA ARG A 114 -16.91 -50.21 -7.27
C ARG A 114 -15.44 -50.58 -7.07
N ILE A 115 -15.10 -50.95 -5.83
CA ILE A 115 -13.81 -51.58 -5.49
C ILE A 115 -13.99 -53.08 -5.29
N SER A 116 -13.00 -53.88 -5.69
CA SER A 116 -12.93 -55.31 -5.36
C SER A 116 -11.94 -55.49 -4.23
N VAL A 117 -12.41 -55.97 -3.08
CA VAL A 117 -11.52 -56.42 -2.01
C VAL A 117 -11.52 -57.95 -2.02
N PRO A 118 -10.35 -58.61 -2.15
CA PRO A 118 -10.24 -60.06 -2.15
C PRO A 118 -10.98 -60.66 -0.95
N LEU A 119 -11.69 -61.77 -1.16
CA LEU A 119 -12.48 -62.51 -0.15
C LEU A 119 -13.68 -61.76 0.48
N LEU A 120 -13.69 -60.42 0.47
CA LEU A 120 -14.77 -59.59 1.02
C LEU A 120 -15.80 -59.12 -0.03
N GLY A 121 -15.47 -59.21 -1.31
CA GLY A 121 -16.39 -58.95 -2.42
C GLY A 121 -16.25 -57.56 -3.03
N THR A 122 -17.35 -57.02 -3.56
CA THR A 122 -17.37 -55.70 -4.23
C THR A 122 -18.14 -54.66 -3.44
N PHE A 123 -17.56 -53.49 -3.27
CA PHE A 123 -18.13 -52.38 -2.50
C PHE A 123 -18.34 -51.16 -3.39
N ALA A 124 -19.45 -50.45 -3.23
CA ALA A 124 -19.69 -49.20 -3.94
C ALA A 124 -18.82 -48.11 -3.32
N ALA A 125 -17.92 -47.51 -4.10
CA ALA A 125 -16.98 -46.51 -3.62
C ALA A 125 -17.26 -45.12 -4.21
N ALA A 126 -17.64 -45.02 -5.49
CA ALA A 126 -17.91 -43.73 -6.12
C ALA A 126 -19.02 -42.96 -5.40
N GLY A 127 -18.76 -41.69 -5.06
CA GLY A 127 -19.67 -40.80 -4.36
C GLY A 127 -19.81 -41.04 -2.84
N ARG A 128 -19.16 -42.08 -2.30
CA ARG A 128 -19.14 -42.39 -0.86
C ARG A 128 -18.00 -41.67 -0.16
N ASP A 129 -18.14 -41.55 1.17
CA ASP A 129 -17.07 -41.10 2.05
C ASP A 129 -16.11 -42.26 2.41
N LEU A 130 -14.86 -41.91 2.73
CA LEU A 130 -13.84 -42.88 3.13
C LEU A 130 -14.24 -43.65 4.39
N GLY A 131 -14.86 -42.97 5.37
CA GLY A 131 -15.30 -43.58 6.62
C GLY A 131 -16.46 -44.55 6.45
N GLU A 132 -17.43 -44.20 5.59
CA GLU A 132 -18.55 -45.08 5.24
C GLU A 132 -18.07 -46.37 4.56
N LEU A 133 -17.14 -46.24 3.60
CA LEU A 133 -16.56 -47.37 2.89
C LEU A 133 -15.77 -48.29 3.84
N GLY A 134 -15.01 -47.72 4.78
CA GLY A 134 -14.31 -48.48 5.81
C GLY A 134 -15.25 -49.24 6.75
N ALA A 135 -16.38 -48.66 7.12
CA ALA A 135 -17.40 -49.32 7.94
C ALA A 135 -18.04 -50.51 7.20
N ASP A 136 -18.36 -50.35 5.91
CA ASP A 136 -18.93 -51.43 5.08
C ASP A 136 -17.96 -52.61 4.92
N ILE A 137 -16.67 -52.32 4.70
CA ILE A 137 -15.61 -53.33 4.63
C ILE A 137 -15.44 -54.03 5.98
N THR A 138 -15.48 -53.28 7.08
CA THR A 138 -15.41 -53.85 8.44
C THR A 138 -16.59 -54.78 8.70
N ALA A 139 -17.81 -54.37 8.37
CA ALA A 139 -19.00 -55.20 8.54
C ALA A 139 -19.00 -56.46 7.64
N ALA A 140 -18.39 -56.39 6.45
CA ALA A 140 -18.18 -57.57 5.60
C ALA A 140 -17.12 -58.51 6.18
N PHE A 141 -16.04 -57.96 6.73
CA PHE A 141 -14.98 -58.71 7.39
C PHE A 141 -15.49 -59.46 8.64
N GLU A 142 -16.23 -58.77 9.52
CA GLU A 142 -16.79 -59.37 10.74
C GLU A 142 -17.77 -60.51 10.42
N ARG A 143 -18.55 -60.39 9.33
CA ARG A 143 -19.44 -61.47 8.85
C ARG A 143 -18.70 -62.70 8.33
N LEU A 144 -17.53 -62.50 7.70
CA LEU A 144 -16.75 -63.59 7.12
C LEU A 144 -15.92 -64.34 8.17
N ILE A 145 -15.26 -63.61 9.09
CA ILE A 145 -14.30 -64.18 10.06
C ILE A 145 -14.95 -64.44 11.43
N GLY A 146 -16.08 -63.79 11.74
CA GLY A 146 -16.80 -63.96 13.01
C GLY A 146 -16.09 -63.33 14.23
N ARG A 147 -15.10 -62.47 13.98
CA ARG A 147 -14.31 -61.75 14.99
C ARG A 147 -14.37 -60.26 14.73
N ARG A 148 -14.16 -59.44 15.77
CA ARG A 148 -14.17 -57.98 15.62
C ARG A 148 -12.92 -57.52 14.87
N GLY A 149 -13.12 -56.68 13.86
CA GLY A 149 -12.06 -56.09 13.06
C GLY A 149 -12.20 -54.58 12.95
N SER A 150 -11.22 -53.95 12.31
CA SER A 150 -11.26 -52.55 11.92
C SER A 150 -10.60 -52.40 10.56
N ALA A 151 -11.28 -51.80 9.59
CA ALA A 151 -10.70 -51.46 8.30
C ALA A 151 -10.44 -49.95 8.20
N SER A 152 -9.22 -49.58 7.86
CA SER A 152 -8.83 -48.21 7.53
C SER A 152 -8.72 -48.06 6.01
N VAL A 153 -9.35 -47.02 5.45
CA VAL A 153 -9.32 -46.71 4.02
C VAL A 153 -8.69 -45.33 3.84
N ASP A 154 -7.54 -45.29 3.18
CA ASP A 154 -6.79 -44.06 2.89
C ASP A 154 -6.75 -43.80 1.38
N LEU A 155 -6.83 -42.54 0.97
CA LEU A 155 -6.68 -42.15 -0.43
C LEU A 155 -5.19 -42.14 -0.81
N ALA A 156 -4.76 -43.11 -1.62
CA ALA A 156 -3.35 -43.26 -2.02
C ALA A 156 -2.98 -42.29 -3.15
N ALA A 157 -3.82 -42.15 -4.17
CA ALA A 157 -3.64 -41.19 -5.25
C ALA A 157 -4.96 -40.97 -6.00
N ARG A 158 -5.23 -39.74 -6.43
CA ARG A 158 -6.32 -39.46 -7.38
C ARG A 158 -5.87 -39.60 -8.81
N GLN A 159 -6.85 -39.65 -9.71
CA GLN A 159 -6.57 -39.60 -11.15
C GLN A 159 -5.80 -38.30 -11.51
N PRO A 160 -4.65 -38.40 -12.19
CA PRO A 160 -3.85 -37.24 -12.57
C PRO A 160 -4.61 -36.37 -13.59
N ILE A 161 -4.29 -35.09 -13.61
CA ILE A 161 -4.69 -34.18 -14.68
C ILE A 161 -3.68 -34.23 -15.82
N TYR A 162 -4.11 -33.92 -17.03
CA TYR A 162 -3.24 -33.91 -18.21
C TYR A 162 -3.09 -32.49 -18.73
N VAL A 163 -1.86 -31.99 -18.84
CA VAL A 163 -1.58 -30.65 -19.34
C VAL A 163 -0.92 -30.75 -20.72
N LEU A 164 -1.55 -30.12 -21.71
CA LEU A 164 -1.14 -30.16 -23.11
C LEU A 164 -1.10 -28.74 -23.72
N GLY A 165 -0.31 -28.57 -24.78
CA GLY A 165 -0.17 -27.30 -25.50
C GLY A 165 1.20 -26.63 -25.29
N ALA A 166 1.21 -25.31 -25.26
CA ALA A 166 2.42 -24.47 -25.15
C ALA A 166 2.95 -24.35 -23.72
N VAL A 167 3.16 -25.48 -23.07
CA VAL A 167 3.75 -25.60 -21.74
C VAL A 167 5.13 -26.26 -21.82
N ARG A 168 6.02 -25.96 -20.88
CA ARG A 168 7.42 -26.42 -20.89
C ARG A 168 7.50 -27.96 -20.93
N THR A 169 6.81 -28.64 -20.03
CA THR A 169 6.73 -30.10 -19.97
C THR A 169 5.26 -30.54 -20.09
N PRO A 170 4.78 -30.96 -21.27
CA PRO A 170 3.45 -31.53 -21.41
C PRO A 170 3.44 -32.95 -20.84
N GLY A 171 2.37 -33.32 -20.12
CA GLY A 171 2.29 -34.62 -19.48
C GLY A 171 1.24 -34.73 -18.37
N PRO A 172 1.18 -35.89 -17.69
CA PRO A 172 0.32 -36.11 -16.53
C PRO A 172 0.91 -35.48 -15.26
N TYR A 173 0.06 -34.85 -14.45
CA TYR A 173 0.42 -34.25 -13.16
C TYR A 173 -0.51 -34.75 -12.04
N PRO A 174 0.02 -35.00 -10.83
CA PRO A 174 -0.79 -35.42 -9.70
C PRO A 174 -1.84 -34.34 -9.38
N TYR A 175 -3.06 -34.78 -9.13
CA TYR A 175 -4.15 -33.89 -8.75
C TYR A 175 -4.14 -33.63 -7.24
N GLU A 176 -4.25 -32.35 -6.88
CA GLU A 176 -4.48 -31.88 -5.50
C GLU A 176 -5.79 -31.09 -5.43
N ALA A 177 -6.41 -31.03 -4.25
CA ALA A 177 -7.66 -30.29 -4.09
C ALA A 177 -7.44 -28.78 -4.29
N GLY A 178 -8.32 -28.13 -5.06
CA GLY A 178 -8.24 -26.69 -5.34
C GLY A 178 -7.34 -26.29 -6.51
N LEU A 179 -6.87 -27.25 -7.30
CA LEU A 179 -6.00 -26.99 -8.45
C LEU A 179 -6.76 -26.22 -9.53
N THR A 180 -6.16 -25.14 -10.05
CA THR A 180 -6.71 -24.32 -11.15
C THR A 180 -5.89 -24.46 -12.43
N PRO A 181 -6.40 -24.10 -13.62
CA PRO A 181 -5.63 -24.11 -14.87
C PRO A 181 -4.27 -23.39 -14.75
N LEU A 182 -4.20 -22.30 -13.99
CA LEU A 182 -2.96 -21.57 -13.75
C LEU A 182 -1.95 -22.39 -12.92
N HIS A 183 -2.42 -23.07 -11.87
CA HIS A 183 -1.58 -23.97 -11.08
C HIS A 183 -1.09 -25.15 -11.91
N ALA A 184 -1.94 -25.71 -12.79
CA ALA A 184 -1.57 -26.81 -13.68
C ALA A 184 -0.41 -26.42 -14.63
N ILE A 185 -0.42 -25.19 -15.15
CA ILE A 185 0.68 -24.67 -15.98
C ILE A 185 1.95 -24.42 -15.17
N ALA A 186 1.81 -23.91 -13.94
CA ALA A 186 2.95 -23.74 -13.04
C ALA A 186 3.64 -25.09 -12.76
N LEU A 187 2.85 -26.15 -12.49
CA LEU A 187 3.34 -27.52 -12.33
C LEU A 187 3.98 -28.05 -13.63
N ALA A 188 3.43 -27.68 -14.79
CA ALA A 188 4.00 -27.98 -16.11
C ALA A 188 5.23 -27.14 -16.47
N GLY A 189 5.74 -26.33 -15.54
CA GLY A 189 6.98 -25.58 -15.69
C GLY A 189 6.83 -24.24 -16.41
N GLY A 190 5.62 -23.69 -16.47
CA GLY A 190 5.33 -22.44 -17.16
C GLY A 190 5.17 -22.63 -18.66
N LEU A 191 4.97 -21.50 -19.36
CA LEU A 191 4.79 -21.46 -20.81
C LEU A 191 6.06 -21.92 -21.53
N ARG A 192 5.89 -22.64 -22.65
CA ARG A 192 6.98 -22.95 -23.57
C ARG A 192 7.34 -21.67 -24.34
N VAL A 193 8.23 -20.88 -23.76
CA VAL A 193 8.90 -19.81 -24.49
C VAL A 193 9.91 -20.48 -25.42
N GLN A 194 9.73 -20.35 -26.74
CA GLN A 194 10.74 -20.77 -27.72
C GLN A 194 12.06 -20.10 -27.35
N GLU A 195 13.17 -20.85 -27.44
CA GLU A 195 14.51 -20.51 -26.96
C GLU A 195 14.85 -19.00 -27.01
N ILE A 196 14.59 -18.32 -25.90
CA ILE A 196 15.13 -17.00 -25.57
C ILE A 196 16.01 -17.22 -24.35
N ASP A 197 17.22 -16.68 -24.39
CA ASP A 197 18.23 -16.78 -23.34
C ASP A 197 17.61 -16.61 -21.95
N ARG A 198 17.73 -17.65 -21.11
CA ARG A 198 17.20 -17.66 -19.73
C ARG A 198 17.69 -16.46 -18.91
N GLY A 199 18.84 -15.88 -19.27
CA GLY A 199 19.35 -14.63 -18.70
C GLY A 199 18.51 -13.40 -19.06
N ALA A 200 18.04 -13.29 -20.31
CA ALA A 200 17.26 -12.16 -20.79
C ALA A 200 15.83 -12.14 -20.21
N ALA A 201 15.19 -13.30 -20.06
CA ALA A 201 13.85 -13.38 -19.43
C ALA A 201 13.89 -13.06 -17.93
N VAL A 202 14.92 -13.53 -17.22
CA VAL A 202 15.12 -13.21 -15.80
C VAL A 202 15.48 -11.73 -15.63
N GLU A 203 16.29 -11.15 -16.52
CA GLU A 203 16.59 -9.73 -16.49
C GLU A 203 15.36 -8.87 -16.83
N ALA A 204 14.52 -9.28 -17.79
CA ALA A 204 13.27 -8.58 -18.10
C ALA A 204 12.28 -8.55 -16.91
N VAL A 205 12.13 -9.65 -16.18
CA VAL A 205 11.28 -9.69 -14.96
C VAL A 205 11.87 -8.83 -13.84
N ARG A 206 13.21 -8.79 -13.69
CA ARG A 206 13.88 -7.90 -12.73
C ARG A 206 13.72 -6.43 -13.11
N GLU A 207 13.83 -6.09 -14.39
CA GLU A 207 13.65 -4.74 -14.90
C GLU A 207 12.20 -4.27 -14.73
N LEU A 208 11.22 -5.14 -14.95
CA LEU A 208 9.80 -4.84 -14.67
C LEU A 208 9.57 -4.56 -13.17
N GLY A 209 10.08 -5.42 -12.28
CA GLY A 209 9.96 -5.20 -10.83
C GLY A 209 10.70 -3.95 -10.34
N ARG A 210 11.89 -3.64 -10.90
CA ARG A 210 12.62 -2.39 -10.64
C ARG A 210 11.86 -1.16 -11.13
N SER A 211 11.18 -1.27 -12.28
CA SER A 211 10.38 -0.20 -12.87
C SER A 211 9.18 0.15 -12.00
N GLU A 212 8.44 -0.84 -11.49
CA GLU A 212 7.28 -0.59 -10.61
C GLU A 212 7.68 0.10 -9.30
N ILE A 213 8.74 -0.39 -8.64
CA ILE A 213 9.24 0.22 -7.39
C ILE A 213 9.72 1.66 -7.65
N SER A 214 10.46 1.88 -8.74
CA SER A 214 10.96 3.21 -9.11
C SER A 214 9.83 4.17 -9.46
N THR A 215 8.80 3.68 -10.15
CA THR A 215 7.60 4.47 -10.49
C THR A 215 6.82 4.86 -9.22
N ARG A 216 6.62 3.91 -8.29
CA ARG A 216 5.95 4.21 -7.02
C ARG A 216 6.74 5.20 -6.19
N ARG A 217 8.07 5.06 -6.15
CA ARG A 217 8.95 6.02 -5.47
C ARG A 217 8.86 7.40 -6.10
N LEU A 218 8.88 7.50 -7.43
CA LEU A 218 8.73 8.77 -8.16
C LEU A 218 7.40 9.46 -7.81
N GLN A 219 6.29 8.73 -7.80
CA GLN A 219 4.98 9.27 -7.42
C GLN A 219 4.99 9.90 -6.02
N ILE A 220 5.58 9.21 -5.04
CA ILE A 220 5.69 9.70 -3.66
C ILE A 220 6.60 10.93 -3.58
N THR A 221 7.76 10.90 -4.27
CA THR A 221 8.73 12.01 -4.26
C THR A 221 8.14 13.26 -4.92
N LEU A 222 7.39 13.12 -6.02
CA LEU A 222 6.66 14.21 -6.67
C LEU A 222 5.63 14.86 -5.73
N ALA A 223 4.83 14.04 -5.03
CA ALA A 223 3.86 14.53 -4.06
C ALA A 223 4.54 15.30 -2.91
N LYS A 224 5.63 14.76 -2.35
CA LYS A 224 6.42 15.43 -1.29
C LYS A 224 7.04 16.75 -1.75
N ALA A 225 7.60 16.78 -2.96
CA ALA A 225 8.20 17.98 -3.53
C ALA A 225 7.15 19.08 -3.78
N ALA A 226 5.93 18.71 -4.18
CA ALA A 226 4.82 19.63 -4.36
C ALA A 226 4.44 20.35 -3.05
N VAL A 227 4.34 19.58 -1.95
CA VAL A 227 4.08 20.14 -0.62
C VAL A 227 5.17 21.12 -0.20
N LEU A 228 6.45 20.77 -0.42
CA LEU A 228 7.55 21.68 -0.07
C LEU A 228 7.63 22.94 -0.92
N ARG A 229 7.30 22.86 -2.22
CA ARG A 229 7.18 24.08 -3.05
C ARG A 229 6.05 24.97 -2.57
N ALA A 230 4.92 24.38 -2.19
CA ALA A 230 3.79 25.11 -1.63
C ALA A 230 4.16 25.79 -0.29
N GLU A 231 4.89 25.08 0.59
CA GLU A 231 5.45 25.65 1.82
C GLU A 231 6.39 26.84 1.55
N GLN A 232 7.26 26.73 0.53
CA GLN A 232 8.20 27.80 0.16
C GLN A 232 7.49 29.04 -0.40
N LEU A 233 6.45 28.84 -1.22
CA LEU A 233 5.67 29.92 -1.83
C LEU A 233 4.61 30.51 -0.88
N GLY A 234 4.29 29.82 0.22
CA GLY A 234 3.18 30.19 1.10
C GLY A 234 1.81 29.96 0.47
N GLU A 235 1.72 29.06 -0.50
CA GLU A 235 0.50 28.75 -1.26
C GLU A 235 -0.08 27.39 -0.82
N PRO A 236 -1.37 27.12 -1.06
CA PRO A 236 -1.93 25.80 -0.81
C PRO A 236 -1.31 24.75 -1.77
N PRO A 237 -1.06 23.52 -1.30
CA PRO A 237 -0.48 22.46 -2.12
C PRO A 237 -1.44 22.08 -3.26
N ALA A 238 -0.96 22.22 -4.50
CA ALA A 238 -1.67 21.82 -5.70
C ALA A 238 -1.08 20.52 -6.28
N VAL A 239 -1.92 19.73 -6.96
CA VAL A 239 -1.49 18.48 -7.60
C VAL A 239 -0.57 18.78 -8.80
N PRO A 240 0.66 18.25 -8.83
CA PRO A 240 1.55 18.41 -9.99
C PRO A 240 0.97 17.77 -11.25
N ALA A 241 1.12 18.43 -12.40
CA ALA A 241 0.68 17.90 -13.69
C ALA A 241 1.35 16.54 -14.02
N GLU A 242 2.64 16.40 -13.70
CA GLU A 242 3.40 15.16 -13.88
C GLU A 242 2.82 13.99 -13.07
N LEU A 243 2.43 14.24 -11.81
CA LEU A 243 1.81 13.23 -10.96
C LEU A 243 0.42 12.84 -11.47
N ALA A 244 -0.37 13.82 -11.91
CA ALA A 244 -1.68 13.59 -12.48
C ALA A 244 -1.64 12.77 -13.79
N GLN A 245 -0.59 12.94 -14.60
CA GLN A 245 -0.38 12.13 -15.81
C GLN A 245 0.01 10.68 -15.49
N LEU A 246 0.73 10.44 -14.38
CA LEU A 246 1.21 9.11 -14.01
C LEU A 246 0.15 8.21 -13.36
N VAL A 247 -0.75 8.78 -12.55
CA VAL A 247 -1.71 8.00 -11.73
C VAL A 247 -3.16 8.37 -12.02
N GLY A 248 -3.41 9.52 -12.66
CA GLY A 248 -4.73 10.15 -12.73
C GLY A 248 -4.98 11.11 -11.57
N HIS A 249 -6.01 11.95 -11.68
CA HIS A 249 -6.23 13.07 -10.75
C HIS A 249 -6.60 12.61 -9.33
N ALA A 250 -7.59 11.72 -9.18
CA ALA A 250 -8.08 11.26 -7.88
C ALA A 250 -7.00 10.56 -7.01
N PRO A 251 -6.22 9.59 -7.51
CA PRO A 251 -5.14 8.99 -6.72
C PRO A 251 -3.95 9.93 -6.51
N ALA A 252 -3.71 10.91 -7.40
CA ALA A 252 -2.70 11.94 -7.18
C ALA A 252 -3.07 12.88 -6.02
N GLU A 253 -4.35 13.25 -5.89
CA GLU A 253 -4.86 13.99 -4.73
C GLU A 253 -4.68 13.21 -3.42
N ALA A 254 -4.93 11.89 -3.42
CA ALA A 254 -4.74 11.06 -2.24
C ALA A 254 -3.26 11.01 -1.78
N LEU A 255 -2.32 10.88 -2.73
CA LEU A 255 -0.88 10.92 -2.44
C LEU A 255 -0.43 12.30 -1.94
N LEU A 256 -1.00 13.38 -2.48
CA LEU A 256 -0.74 14.73 -2.01
C LEU A 256 -1.26 14.92 -0.58
N ALA A 257 -2.48 14.46 -0.29
CA ALA A 257 -3.06 14.53 1.04
C ALA A 257 -2.24 13.73 2.07
N GLU A 258 -1.72 12.57 1.70
CA GLU A 258 -0.80 11.79 2.54
C GLU A 258 0.50 12.57 2.82
N ALA A 259 1.09 13.22 1.81
CA ALA A 259 2.28 14.04 1.97
C ALA A 259 2.04 15.27 2.87
N VAL A 260 0.86 15.92 2.75
CA VAL A 260 0.46 17.04 3.62
C VAL A 260 0.28 16.57 5.06
N ALA A 261 -0.43 15.46 5.28
CA ALA A 261 -0.64 14.89 6.60
C ALA A 261 0.69 14.54 7.30
N ALA A 262 1.69 14.09 6.55
CA ALA A 262 3.03 13.81 7.07
C ALA A 262 3.79 15.09 7.51
N ARG A 263 3.54 16.25 6.89
CA ARG A 263 4.19 17.52 7.24
C ARG A 263 3.48 18.30 8.35
N GLU A 264 2.19 18.10 8.52
CA GLU A 264 1.36 18.76 9.55
C GLU A 264 1.97 18.82 10.96
N PRO A 265 2.48 17.72 11.58
CA PRO A 265 3.05 17.80 12.93
C PRO A 265 4.29 18.68 13.01
N LEU A 266 5.13 18.68 11.97
CA LEU A 266 6.31 19.54 11.90
C LEU A 266 5.93 21.02 11.78
N ILE A 267 4.95 21.33 10.93
CA ILE A 267 4.43 22.69 10.76
C ILE A 267 3.86 23.20 12.08
N ARG A 268 3.06 22.40 12.78
CA ARG A 268 2.53 22.76 14.11
C ARG A 268 3.63 23.04 15.12
N ALA A 269 4.63 22.16 15.23
CA ALA A 269 5.75 22.36 16.16
C ALA A 269 6.53 23.66 15.86
N ARG A 270 6.75 23.98 14.57
CA ARG A 270 7.37 25.24 14.15
C ARG A 270 6.53 26.46 14.52
N GLN A 271 5.21 26.40 14.28
CA GLN A 271 4.29 27.48 14.63
C GLN A 271 4.20 27.71 16.14
N GLU A 272 4.16 26.65 16.94
CA GLU A 272 4.17 26.74 18.41
C GLU A 272 5.46 27.39 18.91
N ARG A 273 6.61 27.02 18.35
CA ARG A 273 7.90 27.64 18.67
C ARG A 273 7.95 29.12 18.30
N ASP A 274 7.49 29.49 17.10
CA ASP A 274 7.45 30.90 16.68
C ASP A 274 6.53 31.73 17.58
N ARG A 275 5.36 31.19 17.94
CA ARG A 275 4.42 31.83 18.88
C ARG A 275 5.05 32.03 20.26
N ALA A 276 5.77 31.03 20.78
CA ALA A 276 6.43 31.13 22.07
C ALA A 276 7.52 32.21 22.08
N ILE A 277 8.37 32.27 21.05
CA ILE A 277 9.41 33.30 20.93
C ILE A 277 8.78 34.69 20.74
N THR A 278 7.74 34.80 19.90
CA THR A 278 7.05 36.07 19.66
C THR A 278 6.40 36.60 20.94
N ALA A 279 5.76 35.74 21.74
CA ALA A 279 5.22 36.13 23.03
C ALA A 279 6.31 36.56 24.03
N ALA A 280 7.49 35.91 23.99
CA ALA A 280 8.64 36.31 24.80
C ALA A 280 9.19 37.69 24.38
N ILE A 281 9.33 37.95 23.08
CA ILE A 281 9.72 39.26 22.52
C ILE A 281 8.72 40.33 22.97
N GLU A 282 7.41 40.07 22.88
CA GLU A 282 6.38 41.01 23.30
C GLU A 282 6.46 41.33 24.80
N SER A 283 6.66 40.31 25.63
CA SER A 283 6.84 40.46 27.09
C SER A 283 8.10 41.26 27.45
N ALA A 284 9.23 40.97 26.77
CA ALA A 284 10.48 41.72 26.93
C ALA A 284 10.31 43.17 26.49
N GLY A 285 9.63 43.43 25.38
CA GLY A 285 9.31 44.77 24.89
C GLY A 285 8.43 45.57 25.85
N LYS A 286 7.41 44.93 26.45
CA LYS A 286 6.58 45.53 27.51
C LYS A 286 7.42 45.89 28.75
N SER A 287 8.32 45.00 29.15
CA SER A 287 9.22 45.22 30.29
C SER A 287 10.19 46.38 30.05
N LEU A 288 10.78 46.44 28.84
CA LEU A 288 11.64 47.55 28.42
C LEU A 288 10.89 48.89 28.37
N LYS A 289 9.65 48.88 27.88
CA LYS A 289 8.81 50.08 27.90
C LYS A 289 8.57 50.56 29.33
N ALA A 290 8.23 49.66 30.24
CA ALA A 290 8.00 50.00 31.65
C ALA A 290 9.25 50.56 32.36
N THR A 291 10.45 50.03 32.07
CA THR A 291 11.71 50.57 32.62
C THR A 291 12.04 51.94 32.01
N ARG A 292 11.81 52.11 30.70
CA ARG A 292 11.97 53.40 30.01
C ARG A 292 11.03 54.48 30.56
N ASP A 293 9.77 54.14 30.82
CA ASP A 293 8.79 55.08 31.38
C ASP A 293 9.17 55.54 32.81
N ARG A 294 9.85 54.69 33.60
CA ARG A 294 10.39 55.05 34.92
C ARG A 294 11.57 56.01 34.87
N LEU A 295 12.30 56.07 33.75
CA LEU A 295 13.49 56.92 33.62
C LEU A 295 13.14 58.41 33.56
N ALA A 296 12.02 58.77 32.91
CA ALA A 296 11.58 60.15 32.74
C ALA A 296 11.38 60.92 34.08
N PRO A 297 10.61 60.43 35.06
CA PRO A 297 10.45 61.12 36.34
C PRO A 297 11.74 61.17 37.16
N VAL A 298 12.61 60.16 37.05
CA VAL A 298 13.90 60.14 37.74
C VAL A 298 14.84 61.20 37.16
N ARG A 299 14.91 61.32 35.83
CA ARG A 299 15.66 62.40 35.16
C ARG A 299 15.18 63.78 35.56
N ALA A 300 13.86 63.97 35.66
CA ALA A 300 13.30 65.23 36.15
C ALA A 300 13.73 65.50 37.61
N ASN A 301 13.77 64.48 38.47
CA ASN A 301 14.24 64.62 39.86
C ASN A 301 15.74 64.97 39.95
N VAL A 302 16.57 64.34 39.13
CA VAL A 302 18.01 64.66 39.02
C VAL A 302 18.21 66.10 38.56
N ALA A 303 17.47 66.54 37.53
CA ALA A 303 17.53 67.91 37.04
C ALA A 303 17.13 68.93 38.12
N GLN A 304 16.06 68.66 38.88
CA GLN A 304 15.62 69.52 40.00
C GLN A 304 16.69 69.60 41.10
N ARG A 305 17.30 68.48 41.49
CA ARG A 305 18.35 68.45 42.52
C ARG A 305 19.63 69.14 42.06
N ARG A 306 19.97 69.03 40.77
CA ARG A 306 21.09 69.74 40.16
C ARG A 306 20.88 71.26 40.20
N ALA A 307 19.70 71.74 39.79
CA ALA A 307 19.36 73.17 39.88
C ALA A 307 19.38 73.68 41.34
N ARG A 308 18.91 72.89 42.30
CA ARG A 308 18.98 73.22 43.74
C ARG A 308 20.43 73.34 44.23
N LEU A 309 21.30 72.40 43.84
CA LEU A 309 22.72 72.43 44.18
C LEU A 309 23.40 73.68 43.63
N GLU A 310 23.16 74.04 42.37
CA GLU A 310 23.69 75.24 41.73
C GLU A 310 23.28 76.52 42.50
N GLY A 311 22.01 76.60 42.90
CA GLY A 311 21.52 77.71 43.73
C GLY A 311 22.19 77.80 45.10
N ILE A 312 22.34 76.68 45.81
CA ILE A 312 23.02 76.63 47.12
C ILE A 312 24.51 76.94 46.97
N GLN A 313 25.14 76.50 45.89
CA GLN A 313 26.54 76.77 45.60
C GLN A 313 26.80 78.27 45.35
N ALA A 314 25.90 78.96 44.64
CA ALA A 314 25.96 80.41 44.48
C ALA A 314 25.82 81.14 45.83
N LEU A 315 24.90 80.70 46.70
CA LEU A 315 24.74 81.28 48.04
C LEU A 315 25.98 81.03 48.93
N TYR A 316 26.62 79.87 48.82
CA TYR A 316 27.85 79.54 49.54
C TYR A 316 29.01 80.42 49.11
N GLN A 317 29.19 80.66 47.80
CA GLN A 317 30.22 81.57 47.27
C GLN A 317 30.06 83.00 47.78
N ASN A 318 28.80 83.44 47.96
CA ASN A 318 28.48 84.76 48.50
C ASN A 318 28.52 84.80 50.06
N GLY A 319 28.93 83.71 50.73
CA GLY A 319 29.03 83.63 52.19
C GLY A 319 27.72 83.38 52.94
N ASN A 320 26.60 83.21 52.23
CA ASN A 320 25.24 83.17 52.77
C ASN A 320 24.68 81.75 52.97
N ALA A 321 25.48 80.70 52.77
CA ALA A 321 25.06 79.31 53.00
C ALA A 321 26.13 78.52 53.79
N HIS A 322 25.70 77.52 54.56
CA HIS A 322 26.61 76.70 55.36
C HIS A 322 27.22 75.56 54.52
N ARG A 323 28.50 75.23 54.78
CA ARG A 323 29.17 74.04 54.19
C ARG A 323 28.37 72.74 54.32
N VAL A 324 27.66 72.54 55.44
CA VAL A 324 26.85 71.32 55.67
C VAL A 324 25.68 71.23 54.68
N THR A 325 24.98 72.34 54.43
CA THR A 325 23.88 72.38 53.44
C THR A 325 24.37 72.14 52.01
N LEU A 326 25.56 72.61 51.66
CA LEU A 326 26.18 72.31 50.36
C LEU A 326 26.50 70.81 50.25
N ALA A 327 27.17 70.23 51.25
CA ALA A 327 27.50 68.81 51.28
C ALA A 327 26.25 67.91 51.23
N GLN A 328 25.18 68.30 51.91
CA GLN A 328 23.90 67.59 51.86
C GLN A 328 23.27 67.63 50.46
N ALA A 329 23.24 68.80 49.82
CA ALA A 329 22.73 68.93 48.45
C ALA A 329 23.57 68.12 47.44
N GLN A 330 24.88 68.03 47.64
CA GLN A 330 25.77 67.19 46.85
C GLN A 330 25.46 65.69 47.03
N SER A 331 25.30 65.21 48.26
CA SER A 331 24.93 63.81 48.54
C SER A 331 23.59 63.44 47.92
N GLU A 332 22.59 64.32 48.07
CA GLU A 332 21.27 64.14 47.49
C GLU A 332 21.28 64.03 45.95
N LEU A 333 22.11 64.82 45.27
CA LEU A 333 22.29 64.73 43.83
C LEU A 333 23.01 63.44 43.42
N ALA A 334 24.03 63.04 44.17
CA ALA A 334 24.77 61.79 43.93
C ALA A 334 23.81 60.59 44.01
N GLU A 335 23.03 60.47 45.09
CA GLU A 335 22.04 59.40 45.26
C GLU A 335 20.95 59.37 44.17
N ALA A 336 20.55 60.54 43.66
CA ALA A 336 19.60 60.60 42.55
C ALA A 336 20.25 60.19 41.22
N SER A 337 21.51 60.58 41.01
CA SER A 337 22.31 60.22 39.82
C SER A 337 22.61 58.73 39.78
N ASP A 338 22.94 58.12 40.93
CA ASP A 338 23.17 56.67 41.06
C ASP A 338 21.90 55.88 40.75
N ARG A 339 20.73 56.37 41.19
CA ARG A 339 19.43 55.78 40.83
C ARG A 339 19.14 55.88 39.34
N GLU A 340 19.45 57.01 38.70
CA GLU A 340 19.32 57.14 37.24
C GLU A 340 20.24 56.13 36.53
N ALA A 341 21.50 56.06 36.92
CA ALA A 341 22.47 55.12 36.36
C ALA A 341 22.01 53.66 36.53
N GLY A 342 21.48 53.28 37.69
CA GLY A 342 20.92 51.95 37.93
C GLY A 342 19.71 51.62 37.04
N ILE A 343 18.84 52.59 36.74
CA ILE A 343 17.74 52.38 35.78
C ILE A 343 18.30 52.25 34.36
N GLN A 344 19.31 53.03 33.99
CA GLN A 344 19.93 52.93 32.67
C GLN A 344 20.62 51.58 32.45
N THR A 345 21.29 51.01 33.45
CA THR A 345 21.89 49.67 33.35
C THR A 345 20.84 48.58 33.20
N THR A 346 19.74 48.64 33.98
CA THR A 346 18.63 47.69 33.85
C THR A 346 17.89 47.82 32.51
N MET A 347 17.77 49.03 31.97
CA MET A 347 17.23 49.26 30.63
C MET A 347 18.14 48.66 29.55
N ALA A 348 19.46 48.87 29.65
CA ALA A 348 20.43 48.29 28.71
C ALA A 348 20.47 46.76 28.76
N GLU A 349 20.22 46.16 29.93
CA GLU A 349 20.06 44.70 30.07
C GLU A 349 18.78 44.21 29.38
N ALA A 350 17.65 44.91 29.59
CA ALA A 350 16.38 44.57 28.93
C ALA A 350 16.45 44.72 27.40
N GLU A 351 17.16 45.74 26.89
CA GLU A 351 17.44 45.90 25.46
C GLU A 351 18.28 44.74 24.89
N ARG A 352 19.32 44.32 25.62
CA ARG A 352 20.11 43.13 25.26
C ARG A 352 19.26 41.87 25.23
N GLN A 353 18.38 41.67 26.21
CA GLN A 353 17.46 40.53 26.21
C GLN A 353 16.51 40.54 25.01
N LEU A 354 15.90 41.69 24.70
CA LEU A 354 15.02 41.82 23.53
C LEU A 354 15.76 41.49 22.23
N THR A 355 16.92 42.10 22.01
CA THR A 355 17.73 41.84 20.81
C THR A 355 18.18 40.39 20.70
N THR A 356 18.50 39.72 21.81
CA THR A 356 18.83 38.27 21.76
C THR A 356 17.64 37.42 21.34
N LEU A 357 16.42 37.73 21.79
CA LEU A 357 15.21 37.01 21.40
C LEU A 357 14.84 37.25 19.93
N GLU A 358 15.01 38.49 19.45
CA GLU A 358 14.82 38.84 18.03
C GLU A 358 15.82 38.11 17.13
N LEU A 359 17.09 38.02 17.55
CA LEU A 359 18.11 37.25 16.85
C LEU A 359 17.80 35.76 16.86
N GLU A 360 17.33 35.21 17.99
CA GLU A 360 16.90 33.81 18.06
C GLU A 360 15.75 33.53 17.10
N ARG A 361 14.75 34.41 17.02
CA ARG A 361 13.64 34.28 16.08
C ARG A 361 14.11 34.31 14.63
N THR A 362 14.92 35.29 14.26
CA THR A 362 15.42 35.44 12.89
C THR A 362 16.29 34.26 12.48
N ARG A 363 17.15 33.77 13.38
CA ARG A 363 17.93 32.55 13.17
C ARG A 363 17.04 31.32 12.96
N MET A 364 16.03 31.13 13.80
CA MET A 364 15.08 30.02 13.69
C MET A 364 14.33 30.05 12.35
N LEU A 365 13.87 31.22 11.90
CA LEU A 365 13.21 31.37 10.59
C LEU A 365 14.19 31.08 9.44
N GLY A 366 15.42 31.55 9.53
CA GLY A 366 16.47 31.25 8.54
C GLY A 366 16.78 29.75 8.45
N GLU A 367 16.87 29.06 9.60
CA GLU A 367 17.07 27.61 9.67
C GLU A 367 15.89 26.84 9.05
N ILE A 368 14.64 27.31 9.23
CA ILE A 368 13.46 26.71 8.57
C ILE A 368 13.57 26.81 7.05
N VAL A 369 13.83 28.01 6.52
CA VAL A 369 13.92 28.25 5.08
C VAL A 369 15.05 27.42 4.47
N ALA A 370 16.24 27.47 5.07
CA ALA A 370 17.40 26.70 4.60
C ALA A 370 17.15 25.19 4.62
N ALA A 371 16.47 24.67 5.64
CA ALA A 371 16.11 23.25 5.72
C ALA A 371 15.09 22.86 4.64
N THR A 372 14.05 23.67 4.41
CA THR A 372 13.05 23.40 3.36
C THR A 372 13.65 23.45 1.96
N GLU A 373 14.58 24.39 1.71
CA GLU A 373 15.28 24.49 0.44
C GLU A 373 16.23 23.31 0.20
N ALA A 374 16.95 22.88 1.23
CA ALA A 374 17.81 21.70 1.16
C ALA A 374 17.00 20.43 0.87
N ASP A 375 15.89 20.22 1.59
CA ASP A 375 14.96 19.11 1.37
C ASP A 375 14.43 19.13 -0.07
N LEU A 376 13.93 20.28 -0.55
CA LEU A 376 13.40 20.41 -1.91
C LEU A 376 14.46 20.13 -2.97
N ALA A 377 15.69 20.63 -2.78
CA ALA A 377 16.81 20.36 -3.69
C ALA A 377 17.19 18.87 -3.72
N THR A 378 17.09 18.16 -2.60
CA THR A 378 17.32 16.70 -2.56
C THR A 378 16.21 15.93 -3.29
N LEU A 379 14.94 16.26 -3.06
CA LEU A 379 13.83 15.61 -3.75
C LEU A 379 13.82 15.89 -5.25
N THR A 380 14.21 17.11 -5.66
CA THR A 380 14.29 17.47 -7.08
C THR A 380 15.36 16.63 -7.79
N ARG A 381 16.55 16.50 -7.19
CA ARG A 381 17.61 15.60 -7.71
C ARG A 381 17.14 14.15 -7.77
N GLU A 382 16.42 13.69 -6.75
CA GLU A 382 15.87 12.33 -6.72
C GLU A 382 14.80 12.11 -7.81
N ILE A 383 13.97 13.12 -8.11
CA ILE A 383 13.01 13.09 -9.23
C ILE A 383 13.75 12.98 -10.57
N ASP A 384 14.80 13.78 -10.77
CA ASP A 384 15.61 13.76 -11.99
C ASP A 384 16.30 12.39 -12.18
N ASP A 385 16.87 11.84 -11.11
CA ASP A 385 17.52 10.52 -11.13
C ASP A 385 16.50 9.39 -11.42
N LEU A 386 15.34 9.40 -10.77
CA LEU A 386 14.30 8.38 -10.96
C LEU A 386 13.69 8.46 -12.37
N SER A 387 13.39 9.66 -12.86
CA SER A 387 12.87 9.86 -14.21
C SER A 387 13.89 9.47 -15.28
N GLY A 388 15.17 9.81 -15.09
CA GLY A 388 16.28 9.41 -15.97
C GLY A 388 16.51 7.90 -16.01
N ASN A 389 16.45 7.23 -14.85
CA ASN A 389 16.55 5.77 -14.75
C ASN A 389 15.37 5.07 -15.43
N LEU A 390 14.14 5.55 -15.22
CA LEU A 390 12.95 5.02 -15.89
C LEU A 390 13.03 5.20 -17.41
N ALA A 391 13.45 6.37 -17.89
CA ALA A 391 13.63 6.63 -19.33
C ALA A 391 14.71 5.72 -19.95
N SER A 392 15.80 5.46 -19.22
CA SER A 392 16.88 4.56 -19.64
C SER A 392 16.45 3.10 -19.63
N GLY A 393 15.73 2.65 -18.59
CA GLY A 393 15.18 1.31 -18.46
C GLY A 393 14.13 1.01 -19.53
N LEU A 394 13.25 1.96 -19.85
CA LEU A 394 12.29 1.84 -20.94
C LEU A 394 12.96 1.75 -22.31
N ARG A 395 14.07 2.47 -22.55
CA ARG A 395 14.84 2.35 -23.80
C ARG A 395 15.46 0.97 -23.95
N VAL A 396 16.15 0.47 -22.93
CA VAL A 396 16.72 -0.89 -22.94
C VAL A 396 15.62 -1.92 -23.09
N GLY A 397 14.55 -1.81 -22.29
CA GLY A 397 13.38 -2.69 -22.37
C GLY A 397 12.71 -2.67 -23.75
N SER A 398 12.58 -1.50 -24.39
CA SER A 398 11.98 -1.38 -25.73
C SER A 398 12.85 -2.01 -26.83
N LEU A 399 14.19 -1.92 -26.73
CA LEU A 399 15.12 -2.60 -27.63
C LEU A 399 15.04 -4.12 -27.46
N PHE A 400 14.97 -4.60 -26.22
CA PHE A 400 14.69 -6.02 -25.95
C PHE A 400 13.30 -6.43 -26.45
N ARG A 401 12.27 -5.60 -26.28
CA ARG A 401 10.89 -5.90 -26.69
C ARG A 401 10.72 -5.96 -28.21
N THR A 402 11.42 -5.10 -28.95
CA THR A 402 11.48 -5.14 -30.42
C THR A 402 12.27 -6.33 -30.95
N VAL A 403 13.32 -6.75 -30.22
CA VAL A 403 14.09 -7.96 -30.56
C VAL A 403 13.29 -9.24 -30.25
N LEU A 404 12.38 -9.21 -29.28
CA LEU A 404 11.63 -10.38 -28.80
C LEU A 404 10.23 -10.55 -29.43
N ASP A 405 9.83 -9.69 -30.37
CA ASP A 405 8.52 -9.70 -31.06
C ASP A 405 7.31 -9.90 -30.11
N VAL A 406 7.38 -9.29 -28.92
CA VAL A 406 6.31 -9.35 -27.91
C VAL A 406 5.36 -8.16 -28.12
N PRO A 407 4.09 -8.37 -28.51
CA PRO A 407 3.13 -7.27 -28.68
C PRO A 407 2.73 -6.65 -27.33
N ASP A 408 2.35 -5.38 -27.36
CA ASP A 408 1.85 -4.64 -26.19
C ASP A 408 0.48 -5.20 -25.71
N GLY A 409 0.36 -5.46 -24.41
CA GLY A 409 -0.91 -5.76 -23.73
C GLY A 409 -1.03 -7.18 -23.17
N GLU A 410 -1.72 -7.30 -22.03
CA GLU A 410 -2.03 -8.54 -21.29
C GLU A 410 -2.22 -9.74 -22.21
N MET A 411 -1.38 -10.79 -22.09
CA MET A 411 -1.60 -12.05 -22.80
C MET A 411 -2.98 -12.60 -22.40
N PRO A 412 -3.98 -12.65 -23.30
CA PRO A 412 -5.20 -13.37 -22.99
C PRO A 412 -4.88 -14.85 -23.21
N LEU A 413 -4.26 -15.50 -22.21
CA LEU A 413 -4.09 -16.95 -22.20
C LEU A 413 -5.50 -17.56 -22.26
N ARG A 414 -5.80 -18.28 -23.35
CA ARG A 414 -7.08 -18.97 -23.51
C ARG A 414 -6.91 -20.42 -23.08
N PHE A 415 -7.76 -20.85 -22.16
CA PHE A 415 -7.74 -22.20 -21.61
C PHE A 415 -8.96 -22.98 -22.09
N GLU A 416 -8.72 -24.19 -22.60
CA GLU A 416 -9.76 -25.18 -22.83
C GLU A 416 -9.58 -26.31 -21.81
N VAL A 417 -10.64 -26.64 -21.06
CA VAL A 417 -10.66 -27.79 -20.17
C VAL A 417 -11.62 -28.82 -20.76
N VAL A 418 -11.11 -30.01 -21.05
CA VAL A 418 -11.91 -31.14 -21.52
C VAL A 418 -12.20 -32.05 -20.33
N ARG A 419 -13.47 -32.11 -19.94
CA ARG A 419 -13.97 -32.91 -18.82
C ARG A 419 -14.78 -34.11 -19.33
N LYS A 420 -14.58 -35.28 -18.71
CA LYS A 420 -15.36 -36.48 -19.04
C LYS A 420 -16.66 -36.50 -18.22
N SER A 421 -17.79 -36.30 -18.89
CA SER A 421 -19.13 -36.42 -18.30
C SER A 421 -19.79 -37.74 -18.72
N GLN A 422 -20.87 -38.16 -18.03
CA GLN A 422 -21.56 -39.44 -18.30
C GLN A 422 -22.13 -39.57 -19.72
N GLY A 423 -22.23 -38.47 -20.48
CA GLY A 423 -22.68 -38.41 -21.87
C GLY A 423 -21.57 -38.20 -22.93
N GLY A 424 -20.30 -38.13 -22.54
CA GLY A 424 -19.17 -37.86 -23.45
C GLY A 424 -18.18 -36.84 -22.90
N ALA A 425 -17.17 -36.49 -23.71
CA ALA A 425 -16.22 -35.44 -23.36
C ALA A 425 -16.83 -34.05 -23.65
N GLU A 426 -16.90 -33.19 -22.64
CA GLU A 426 -17.39 -31.81 -22.74
C GLU A 426 -16.19 -30.85 -22.76
N VAL A 427 -16.19 -29.89 -23.70
CA VAL A 427 -15.14 -28.88 -23.84
C VAL A 427 -15.63 -27.58 -23.21
N LEU A 428 -15.01 -27.19 -22.10
CA LEU A 428 -15.34 -26.00 -21.33
C LEU A 428 -14.29 -24.91 -21.60
N LEU A 429 -14.74 -23.68 -21.90
CA LEU A 429 -13.86 -22.51 -21.95
C LEU A 429 -13.55 -22.09 -20.51
N ALA A 430 -12.32 -22.31 -20.07
CA ALA A 430 -11.95 -22.14 -18.67
C ALA A 430 -11.38 -20.75 -18.36
N THR A 431 -11.78 -20.19 -17.22
CA THR A 431 -11.14 -19.01 -16.63
C THR A 431 -9.91 -19.42 -15.82
N PRO A 432 -8.92 -18.52 -15.61
CA PRO A 432 -7.67 -18.86 -14.89
C PRO A 432 -7.87 -19.37 -13.46
N THR A 433 -9.02 -19.05 -12.86
CA THR A 433 -9.38 -19.34 -11.47
C THR A 433 -10.38 -20.49 -11.32
N MET A 434 -10.82 -21.10 -12.42
CA MET A 434 -11.73 -22.25 -12.37
C MET A 434 -11.08 -23.44 -11.67
N THR A 435 -11.85 -24.21 -10.89
CA THR A 435 -11.35 -25.43 -10.23
C THR A 435 -11.38 -26.63 -11.19
N LEU A 436 -10.28 -27.36 -11.25
CA LEU A 436 -10.14 -28.60 -12.02
C LEU A 436 -10.64 -29.80 -11.24
N GLU A 437 -11.04 -30.84 -11.96
CA GLU A 437 -11.44 -32.15 -11.42
C GLU A 437 -10.41 -33.24 -11.76
N PRO A 438 -10.35 -34.33 -10.97
CA PRO A 438 -9.50 -35.47 -11.27
C PRO A 438 -9.77 -36.02 -12.68
N GLY A 439 -8.72 -36.13 -13.50
CA GLY A 439 -8.83 -36.60 -14.89
C GLY A 439 -9.16 -35.53 -15.94
N ASP A 440 -9.26 -34.25 -15.57
CA ASP A 440 -9.40 -33.14 -16.52
C ASP A 440 -8.16 -33.02 -17.44
N LEU A 441 -8.41 -32.67 -18.71
CA LEU A 441 -7.38 -32.34 -19.68
C LEU A 441 -7.38 -30.83 -19.93
N VAL A 442 -6.30 -30.17 -19.52
CA VAL A 442 -6.09 -28.73 -19.69
C VAL A 442 -5.27 -28.52 -20.96
N ARG A 443 -5.89 -27.85 -21.94
CA ARG A 443 -5.23 -27.45 -23.18
C ARG A 443 -5.03 -25.95 -23.17
N LEU A 444 -3.77 -25.56 -23.30
CA LEU A 444 -3.42 -24.17 -23.57
C LEU A 444 -3.40 -23.95 -25.08
N LEU A 445 -4.20 -23.00 -25.55
CA LEU A 445 -4.15 -22.55 -26.95
C LEU A 445 -3.06 -21.48 -27.08
N ASP A 446 -2.18 -21.65 -28.07
CA ASP A 446 -1.30 -20.56 -28.49
C ASP A 446 -2.14 -19.37 -28.98
N ALA A 447 -1.69 -18.15 -28.66
CA ALA A 447 -2.17 -16.99 -29.39
C ALA A 447 -1.95 -17.26 -30.89
N PRO A 448 -2.92 -16.96 -31.78
CA PRO A 448 -2.78 -17.26 -33.19
C PRO A 448 -1.51 -16.56 -33.70
N GLY A 449 -0.50 -17.35 -34.07
CA GLY A 449 0.61 -16.85 -34.86
C GLY A 449 0.07 -16.23 -36.15
N PRO A 450 0.74 -15.23 -36.72
CA PRO A 450 0.29 -14.62 -37.97
C PRO A 450 0.10 -15.73 -39.02
N PRO A 451 -0.95 -15.64 -39.87
CA PRO A 451 -1.16 -16.63 -40.91
C PRO A 451 0.10 -16.74 -41.76
N PRO A 452 0.46 -17.94 -42.25
CA PRO A 452 1.63 -18.10 -43.10
C PRO A 452 1.48 -17.11 -44.25
N ARG A 453 2.51 -16.24 -44.41
CA ARG A 453 2.63 -15.40 -45.60
C ARG A 453 2.52 -16.35 -46.79
N THR A 454 1.36 -16.33 -47.45
CA THR A 454 1.17 -16.95 -48.74
C THR A 454 2.26 -16.41 -49.63
N ALA A 455 3.26 -17.24 -49.91
CA ALA A 455 4.21 -17.00 -50.96
C ALA A 455 3.37 -16.74 -52.21
N ALA A 456 3.47 -15.51 -52.73
CA ALA A 456 2.88 -15.17 -54.01
C ALA A 456 3.44 -16.16 -55.03
N VAL A 457 2.58 -17.06 -55.51
CA VAL A 457 2.82 -17.87 -56.69
C VAL A 457 2.97 -16.87 -57.84
N PRO A 458 4.10 -16.84 -58.58
CA PRO A 458 4.18 -16.01 -59.77
C PRO A 458 3.16 -16.53 -60.78
N GLU A 459 2.23 -15.65 -61.14
CA GLU A 459 1.17 -15.87 -62.11
C GLU A 459 1.78 -16.33 -63.45
N ARG A 460 1.45 -17.57 -63.85
CA ARG A 460 1.81 -18.10 -65.17
C ARG A 460 1.09 -17.30 -66.24
N ALA A 461 1.86 -16.73 -67.15
CA ALA A 461 1.40 -16.09 -68.38
C ALA A 461 0.36 -16.95 -69.13
N GLY A 462 -0.80 -16.37 -69.41
CA GLY A 462 -1.79 -16.91 -70.33
C GLY A 462 -1.36 -16.77 -71.80
N PRO A 463 -1.86 -17.62 -72.72
CA PRO A 463 -1.43 -17.65 -74.12
C PRO A 463 -2.03 -16.52 -74.98
N PRO A 464 -1.42 -16.19 -76.14
CA PRO A 464 -1.63 -14.93 -76.84
C PRO A 464 -2.95 -14.83 -77.62
N ALA A 465 -3.65 -13.70 -77.47
CA ALA A 465 -4.77 -13.32 -78.30
C ALA A 465 -4.30 -12.69 -79.62
N ARG A 466 -4.89 -13.16 -80.72
CA ARG A 466 -4.61 -12.80 -82.11
C ARG A 466 -4.96 -11.33 -82.39
N LEU A 467 -4.00 -10.56 -82.90
CA LEU A 467 -4.25 -9.27 -83.54
C LEU A 467 -4.52 -9.50 -85.02
N THR A 468 -5.75 -9.24 -85.46
CA THR A 468 -6.14 -9.19 -86.87
C THR A 468 -6.61 -7.79 -87.19
N GLY A 469 -5.85 -7.09 -88.05
CA GLY A 469 -6.41 -6.30 -89.13
C GLY A 469 -6.80 -4.83 -88.87
N LEU A 470 -6.12 -3.98 -89.63
CA LEU A 470 -6.63 -2.78 -90.31
C LEU A 470 -6.83 -1.50 -89.49
N LEU A 471 -6.02 -0.49 -89.81
CA LEU A 471 -6.47 0.63 -90.65
C LEU A 471 -5.27 1.49 -91.07
N GLY A 472 -4.87 1.34 -92.34
CA GLY A 472 -4.18 2.37 -93.09
C GLY A 472 -5.17 2.98 -94.08
N THR A 473 -5.28 4.30 -94.07
CA THR A 473 -5.36 5.21 -95.24
C THR A 473 -6.03 6.52 -94.80
N ALA A 474 -5.27 7.60 -94.93
CA ALA A 474 -5.74 8.96 -94.83
C ALA A 474 -6.50 9.36 -96.10
N PRO A 475 -7.41 10.36 -96.02
CA PRO A 475 -7.68 11.21 -97.17
C PRO A 475 -7.26 12.66 -96.90
N LEU A 476 -6.57 13.20 -97.89
CA LEU A 476 -6.30 14.61 -98.13
C LEU A 476 -7.61 15.36 -98.45
N THR A 477 -7.75 16.57 -97.91
CA THR A 477 -8.42 17.68 -98.59
C THR A 477 -7.70 18.99 -98.25
N PRO A 478 -7.33 19.82 -99.24
CA PRO A 478 -6.88 21.18 -98.98
C PRO A 478 -8.05 22.15 -99.10
N ARG A 479 -8.34 22.88 -98.03
CA ARG A 479 -8.56 24.33 -97.95
C ARG A 479 -9.25 24.72 -96.65
#